data_AF-A0A449I771-F1
#
_entry.id   AF-A0A449I771-F1
#
_cell.length_a   1.000
_cell.length_b   1.000
_cell.length_c   1.000
_cell.angle_alpha   90.00
_cell.angle_beta   90.00
_cell.angle_gamma   90.00
#
_symmetry.space_group_name_H-M   'P 1'
#
loop_
_entity.id
_entity.type
_entity.pdbx_description
1 polymer ?
#
loop_
_entity_poly.entity_id
_entity_poly.type
_entity_poly.pdbx_seq_one_letter_code
_entity_poly.pdbx_strand_id
1 'polypeptide(L)'
;MAEIDNIPEMRPSFDNIRRQDEGGNEYWSSRDLCAAMGYSAYWKFQRVVDKAIKVAGEKGMKVDDHFNQAVDMVRIGSGSFRKVNIFRLSRMACMIVAENADAKKVLVQHARDYFTQTIPTNELVQNSLSSNILLYKTAQGEARIEVILNSETFWMSKSEWLICSGWMCGLLIIILVRFTKQESLLKRQLSEKLG
;
A
#
# COMPACT_ATOMS: atom_id res chain seq x y z
N MET A 1 -26.69 1.55 -26.63
CA MET A 1 -25.38 1.04 -27.05
C MET A 1 -24.39 2.16 -26.72
N ALA A 2 -23.76 2.11 -25.54
CA ALA A 2 -22.79 3.14 -25.16
C ALA A 2 -21.45 2.78 -25.79
N GLU A 3 -20.99 3.64 -26.70
CA GLU A 3 -19.69 3.58 -27.34
C GLU A 3 -18.62 3.67 -26.24
N ILE A 4 -17.87 2.58 -26.07
CA ILE A 4 -16.74 2.53 -25.15
C ILE A 4 -15.59 3.17 -25.92
N ASP A 5 -15.36 4.46 -25.67
CA ASP A 5 -14.17 5.17 -26.12
C ASP A 5 -12.93 4.47 -25.54
N ASN A 6 -12.44 3.47 -26.28
CA ASN A 6 -11.15 2.82 -26.10
C ASN A 6 -10.06 3.82 -26.52
N ILE A 7 -9.88 4.87 -25.71
CA ILE A 7 -8.67 5.69 -25.79
C ILE A 7 -7.56 4.83 -25.20
N PRO A 8 -6.52 4.45 -25.98
CA PRO A 8 -5.34 3.81 -25.41
C PRO A 8 -4.81 4.77 -24.37
N GLU A 9 -4.82 4.37 -23.09
CA GLU A 9 -4.20 5.15 -22.03
C GLU A 9 -2.72 5.37 -22.40
N MET A 10 -2.39 6.51 -23.01
CA MET A 10 -1.03 7.06 -23.07
C MET A 10 -0.62 7.54 -21.67
N ARG A 11 -0.87 6.72 -20.66
CA ARG A 11 -0.38 6.92 -19.31
C ARG A 11 0.98 6.23 -19.25
N PRO A 12 2.04 6.90 -18.80
CA PRO A 12 3.29 6.20 -18.58
C PRO A 12 3.02 5.07 -17.59
N SER A 13 3.14 3.82 -18.04
CA SER A 13 3.12 2.68 -17.13
C SER A 13 4.23 2.92 -16.10
N PHE A 14 4.00 2.56 -14.85
CA PHE A 14 5.05 2.55 -13.84
C PHE A 14 6.22 1.63 -14.25
N ASP A 15 6.02 0.73 -15.23
CA ASP A 15 7.07 -0.03 -15.90
C ASP A 15 8.06 0.86 -16.66
N ASN A 16 7.62 1.97 -17.26
CA ASN A 16 8.47 2.84 -18.08
C ASN A 16 9.50 3.62 -17.24
N ILE A 17 9.20 3.83 -15.96
CA ILE A 17 10.08 4.51 -15.01
C ILE A 17 10.80 3.52 -14.08
N ARG A 18 10.63 2.22 -14.32
CA ARG A 18 11.34 1.15 -13.62
C ARG A 18 12.78 1.11 -14.12
N ARG A 19 13.73 1.05 -13.19
CA ARG A 19 15.17 0.94 -13.47
C ARG A 19 15.72 -0.30 -12.76
N GLN A 20 16.90 -0.72 -13.15
CA GLN A 20 17.65 -1.77 -12.46
C GLN A 20 18.98 -1.21 -11.97
N ASP A 21 19.39 -1.61 -10.77
CA ASP A 21 20.71 -1.28 -10.25
C ASP A 21 21.78 -2.23 -10.80
N GLU A 22 23.04 -2.01 -10.39
CA GLU A 22 24.18 -2.82 -10.81
C GLU A 22 24.07 -4.29 -10.37
N GLY A 23 23.26 -4.57 -9.34
CA GLY A 23 22.96 -5.92 -8.85
C GLY A 23 21.76 -6.57 -9.53
N GLY A 24 21.12 -5.89 -10.50
CA GLY A 24 19.91 -6.37 -11.17
C GLY A 24 18.63 -6.18 -10.36
N ASN A 25 18.67 -5.48 -9.23
CA ASN A 25 17.48 -5.20 -8.44
C ASN A 25 16.67 -4.06 -9.07
N GLU A 26 15.37 -4.26 -9.16
CA GLU A 26 14.47 -3.26 -9.70
C GLU A 26 14.23 -2.12 -8.68
N TYR A 27 14.27 -0.88 -9.16
CA TYR A 27 13.98 0.29 -8.35
C TYR A 27 13.26 1.38 -9.15
N TRP A 28 12.60 2.27 -8.42
CA TRP A 28 12.01 3.49 -8.93
C TRP A 28 12.66 4.70 -8.28
N SER A 29 12.96 5.73 -9.07
CA SER A 29 13.44 7.00 -8.51
C SER A 29 12.27 7.75 -7.86
N SER A 30 12.47 8.29 -6.65
CA SER A 30 11.46 9.13 -5.98
C SER A 30 11.04 10.34 -6.82
N ARG A 31 11.91 10.84 -7.71
CA ARG A 31 11.62 11.95 -8.63
C ARG A 31 10.65 11.53 -9.73
N ASP A 32 10.90 10.38 -10.35
CA ASP A 32 10.06 9.85 -11.42
C ASP A 32 8.71 9.42 -10.85
N LEU A 33 8.70 8.80 -9.67
CA LEU A 33 7.48 8.43 -8.95
C LEU A 33 6.66 9.68 -8.57
N CYS A 34 7.30 10.76 -8.10
CA CYS A 34 6.65 12.04 -7.83
C CYS A 34 5.88 12.57 -9.06
N ALA A 35 6.52 12.55 -10.23
CA ALA A 35 5.91 13.00 -11.48
C ALA A 35 4.76 12.07 -11.90
N ALA A 36 4.98 10.75 -11.86
CA ALA A 36 3.99 9.73 -12.21
C ALA A 36 2.74 9.79 -11.33
N MET A 37 2.89 10.15 -10.05
CA MET A 37 1.78 10.30 -9.10
C MET A 37 1.10 11.68 -9.15
N GLY A 38 1.52 12.58 -10.06
CA GLY A 38 0.86 13.87 -10.28
C GLY A 38 1.17 14.92 -9.22
N TYR A 39 2.37 14.89 -8.64
CA TYR A 39 2.85 15.96 -7.75
C TYR A 39 3.62 17.00 -8.56
N SER A 40 3.18 18.26 -8.49
CA SER A 40 3.80 19.37 -9.23
C SER A 40 5.15 19.82 -8.66
N ALA A 41 5.46 19.47 -7.41
CA ALA A 41 6.69 19.87 -6.77
C ALA A 41 7.20 18.77 -5.84
N TYR A 42 8.49 18.44 -5.98
CA TYR A 42 9.10 17.35 -5.24
C TYR A 42 9.07 17.55 -3.72
N TRP A 43 9.20 18.78 -3.21
CA TRP A 43 9.13 19.03 -1.77
C TRP A 43 7.79 18.63 -1.14
N LYS A 44 6.68 18.65 -1.90
CA LYS A 44 5.39 18.16 -1.43
C LYS A 44 5.39 16.64 -1.32
N PHE A 45 6.04 15.98 -2.27
CA PHE A 45 6.20 14.54 -2.32
C PHE A 45 7.21 14.04 -1.29
N GLN A 46 8.25 14.81 -0.98
CA GLN A 46 9.24 14.47 0.05
C GLN A 46 8.56 14.18 1.38
N ARG A 47 7.56 14.98 1.79
CA ARG A 47 6.76 14.73 3.00
C ARG A 47 6.02 13.39 2.98
N VAL A 48 5.60 12.92 1.81
CA VAL A 48 4.97 11.61 1.64
C VAL A 48 6.00 10.50 1.80
N VAL A 49 7.20 10.68 1.22
CA VAL A 49 8.32 9.74 1.35
C VAL A 49 8.77 9.65 2.81
N ASP A 50 8.94 10.78 3.51
CA ASP A 50 9.33 10.81 4.92
C ASP A 50 8.32 10.08 5.80
N LYS A 51 7.02 10.26 5.52
CA LYS A 51 5.94 9.53 6.19
C LYS A 51 6.02 8.02 5.90
N ALA A 52 6.26 7.64 4.64
CA ALA A 52 6.38 6.25 4.24
C ALA A 52 7.58 5.55 4.91
N ILE A 53 8.72 6.24 5.03
CA ILE A 53 9.90 5.76 5.77
C ILE A 53 9.54 5.49 7.23
N LYS A 54 8.84 6.43 7.88
CA LYS A 54 8.40 6.25 9.27
C LYS A 54 7.49 5.03 9.42
N VAL A 55 6.50 4.88 8.53
CA VAL A 55 5.58 3.73 8.53
C VAL A 55 6.33 2.42 8.29
N ALA A 56 7.30 2.39 7.40
CA ALA A 56 8.13 1.20 7.17
C ALA A 56 8.91 0.81 8.44
N GLY A 57 9.51 1.79 9.13
CA GLY A 57 10.20 1.56 10.40
C GLY A 57 9.27 1.09 11.53
N GLU A 58 8.08 1.69 11.67
CA GLU A 58 7.06 1.28 12.64
C GLU A 58 6.56 -0.16 12.39
N LYS A 59 6.61 -0.62 11.13
CA LYS A 59 6.25 -1.98 10.72
C LYS A 59 7.40 -2.98 10.83
N GLY A 60 8.56 -2.59 11.37
CA GLY A 60 9.71 -3.48 11.56
C GLY A 60 10.47 -3.83 10.28
N MET A 61 10.24 -3.09 9.18
CA MET A 61 10.96 -3.30 7.92
C MET A 61 12.38 -2.71 8.00
N LYS A 62 13.32 -3.33 7.29
CA LYS A 62 14.65 -2.75 7.08
C LYS A 62 14.55 -1.59 6.08
N VAL A 63 14.48 -0.36 6.60
CA VAL A 63 14.29 0.86 5.80
C VAL A 63 15.35 0.98 4.70
N ASP A 64 16.61 0.66 5.00
CA ASP A 64 17.73 0.80 4.06
C ASP A 64 17.63 -0.14 2.85
N ASP A 65 16.95 -1.29 2.99
CA ASP A 65 16.70 -2.24 1.89
C ASP A 65 15.63 -1.74 0.91
N HIS A 66 14.91 -0.67 1.26
CA HIS A 66 13.73 -0.21 0.55
C HIS A 66 13.79 1.26 0.15
N PHE A 67 14.46 2.09 0.96
CA PHE A 67 14.60 3.53 0.78
C PHE A 67 16.08 3.90 0.71
N ASN A 68 16.73 3.57 -0.39
CA ASN A 68 18.16 3.83 -0.54
C ASN A 68 18.39 5.27 -1.04
N GLN A 69 19.04 6.10 -0.23
CA GLN A 69 19.35 7.48 -0.60
C GLN A 69 20.49 7.52 -1.63
N ALA A 70 20.23 8.16 -2.77
CA ALA A 70 21.20 8.26 -3.86
C ALA A 70 21.23 9.69 -4.45
N VAL A 71 22.24 9.94 -5.28
CA VAL A 71 22.34 11.17 -6.07
C VAL A 71 22.12 10.82 -7.53
N ASP A 72 21.21 11.54 -8.19
CA ASP A 72 20.94 11.37 -9.61
C ASP A 72 21.11 12.70 -10.37
N MET A 73 21.40 12.61 -11.65
CA MET A 73 21.55 13.73 -12.57
C MET A 73 20.20 14.04 -13.20
N VAL A 74 19.57 15.12 -12.78
CA VAL A 74 18.25 15.53 -13.31
C VAL A 74 18.44 16.68 -14.30
N ARG A 75 17.82 16.57 -15.47
CA ARG A 75 17.78 17.65 -16.45
C ARG A 75 16.92 18.81 -15.93
N ILE A 76 17.47 20.01 -15.95
CA ILE A 76 16.78 21.24 -15.60
C ILE A 76 16.25 21.95 -16.85
N GLY A 77 15.30 22.88 -16.67
CA GLY A 77 14.63 23.58 -17.76
C GLY A 77 15.55 24.36 -18.72
N SER A 78 16.79 24.65 -18.31
CA SER A 78 17.83 25.25 -19.15
C SER A 78 18.57 24.24 -20.05
N GLY A 79 18.21 22.96 -20.02
CA GLY A 79 18.90 21.89 -20.74
C GLY A 79 20.15 21.35 -20.04
N SER A 80 20.61 22.01 -18.97
CA SER A 80 21.72 21.54 -18.13
C SER A 80 21.29 20.39 -17.20
N PHE A 81 22.26 19.72 -16.57
CA PHE A 81 22.02 18.66 -15.57
C PHE A 81 22.47 19.13 -14.19
N ARG A 82 21.69 18.78 -13.17
CA ARG A 82 22.04 19.04 -11.77
C ARG A 82 22.05 17.75 -10.99
N LYS A 83 23.05 17.59 -10.10
CA LYS A 83 23.06 16.54 -9.09
C LYS A 83 22.02 16.84 -8.03
N VAL A 84 21.11 15.91 -7.81
CA VAL A 84 20.00 16.06 -6.89
C VAL A 84 19.83 14.79 -6.06
N ASN A 85 19.58 14.95 -4.77
CA ASN A 85 19.27 13.82 -3.88
C ASN A 85 17.91 13.22 -4.25
N ILE A 86 17.89 11.90 -4.36
CA ILE A 86 16.74 11.05 -4.64
C ILE A 86 16.73 9.87 -3.67
N PHE A 87 15.59 9.17 -3.62
CA PHE A 87 15.53 7.82 -3.07
C PHE A 87 15.35 6.84 -4.22
N ARG A 88 16.14 5.76 -4.22
CA ARG A 88 15.86 4.55 -4.98
C ARG A 88 14.91 3.71 -4.12
N LEU A 89 13.70 3.55 -4.63
CA LEU A 89 12.60 2.91 -3.95
C LEU A 89 12.45 1.49 -4.48
N SER A 90 12.44 0.51 -3.58
CA SER A 90 12.01 -0.85 -3.93
C SER A 90 10.53 -0.85 -4.33
N ARG A 91 10.07 -1.94 -4.95
CA ARG A 91 8.64 -2.12 -5.25
C ARG A 91 7.77 -1.96 -3.99
N MET A 92 8.25 -2.52 -2.88
CA MET A 92 7.61 -2.38 -1.58
C MET A 92 7.55 -0.93 -1.08
N ALA A 93 8.65 -0.18 -1.18
CA ALA A 93 8.66 1.23 -0.82
C ALA A 93 7.66 2.05 -1.65
N CYS A 94 7.57 1.78 -2.95
CA CYS A 94 6.59 2.42 -3.83
C CYS A 94 5.15 2.20 -3.38
N MET A 95 4.80 0.99 -2.95
CA MET A 95 3.48 0.67 -2.40
C MET A 95 3.21 1.50 -1.13
N ILE A 96 4.12 1.50 -0.15
CA ILE A 96 3.95 2.22 1.11
C ILE A 96 3.85 3.74 0.87
N VAL A 97 4.64 4.28 -0.06
CA VAL A 97 4.55 5.68 -0.50
C VAL A 97 3.17 5.96 -1.11
N ALA A 98 2.67 5.08 -1.98
CA ALA A 98 1.35 5.24 -2.59
C ALA A 98 0.21 5.18 -1.56
N GLU A 99 0.26 4.24 -0.61
CA GLU A 99 -0.69 4.14 0.51
C GLU A 99 -0.73 5.40 1.37
N ASN A 100 0.42 6.05 1.57
CA ASN A 100 0.56 7.23 2.41
C ASN A 100 0.37 8.58 1.68
N ALA A 101 0.23 8.55 0.36
CA ALA A 101 0.00 9.72 -0.49
C ALA A 101 -1.46 10.21 -0.45
N ASP A 102 -1.73 11.34 -1.13
CA ASP A 102 -3.07 11.94 -1.20
C ASP A 102 -3.99 11.11 -2.09
N ALA A 103 -4.89 10.35 -1.45
CA ALA A 103 -5.87 9.49 -2.09
C ALA A 103 -6.85 10.22 -3.04
N LYS A 104 -6.97 11.56 -2.94
CA LYS A 104 -7.82 12.35 -3.84
C LYS A 104 -7.24 12.45 -5.26
N LYS A 105 -5.95 12.18 -5.44
CA LYS A 105 -5.30 12.18 -6.76
C LYS A 105 -5.54 10.85 -7.46
N VAL A 106 -6.13 10.90 -8.64
CA VAL A 106 -6.38 9.70 -9.48
C VAL A 106 -5.08 8.94 -9.76
N LEU A 107 -3.99 9.65 -10.08
CA LEU A 107 -2.67 9.04 -10.32
C LEU A 107 -2.08 8.34 -9.09
N VAL A 108 -2.44 8.76 -7.87
CA VAL A 108 -2.05 8.06 -6.65
C VAL A 108 -2.81 6.74 -6.52
N GLN A 109 -4.09 6.69 -6.90
CA GLN A 109 -4.86 5.43 -6.90
C GLN A 109 -4.29 4.43 -7.91
N HIS A 110 -3.97 4.89 -9.13
CA HIS A 110 -3.29 4.03 -10.11
C HIS A 110 -1.96 3.48 -9.60
N ALA A 111 -1.17 4.28 -8.89
CA ALA A 111 0.07 3.81 -8.27
C ALA A 111 -0.23 2.71 -7.23
N ARG A 112 -1.24 2.88 -6.38
CA ARG A 112 -1.64 1.87 -5.40
C ARG A 112 -2.04 0.57 -6.07
N ASP A 113 -2.90 0.64 -7.07
CA ASP A 113 -3.40 -0.54 -7.77
C ASP A 113 -2.24 -1.29 -8.45
N TYR A 114 -1.37 -0.57 -9.15
CA TYR A 114 -0.21 -1.14 -9.82
C TYR A 114 0.77 -1.81 -8.83
N PHE A 115 1.21 -1.09 -7.79
CA PHE A 115 2.22 -1.64 -6.87
C PHE A 115 1.65 -2.76 -6.00
N THR A 116 0.38 -2.70 -5.62
CA THR A 116 -0.26 -3.79 -4.85
C THR A 116 -0.36 -5.08 -5.66
N GLN A 117 -0.69 -4.98 -6.96
CA GLN A 117 -0.84 -6.16 -7.82
C GLN A 117 0.49 -6.77 -8.26
N THR A 118 1.55 -5.96 -8.29
CA THR A 118 2.86 -6.38 -8.79
C THR A 118 3.76 -6.99 -7.71
N ILE A 119 3.48 -6.76 -6.42
CA ILE A 119 4.31 -7.34 -5.35
C ILE A 119 3.99 -8.83 -5.17
N PRO A 120 4.99 -9.71 -5.22
CA PRO A 120 4.78 -11.14 -5.00
C PRO A 120 4.39 -11.42 -3.54
N THR A 121 3.55 -12.43 -3.33
CA THR A 121 3.06 -12.83 -1.99
C THR A 121 4.20 -13.11 -1.00
N ASN A 122 5.32 -13.69 -1.47
CA ASN A 122 6.49 -13.91 -0.61
C ASN A 122 7.02 -12.60 -0.03
N GLU A 123 7.17 -11.55 -0.84
CA GLU A 123 7.71 -10.27 -0.39
C GLU A 123 6.77 -9.57 0.60
N LEU A 124 5.44 -9.74 0.47
CA LEU A 124 4.46 -9.26 1.44
C LEU A 124 4.57 -9.97 2.80
N VAL A 125 4.80 -11.28 2.77
CA VAL A 125 4.97 -12.11 3.98
C VAL A 125 6.29 -11.79 4.67
N GLN A 126 7.40 -11.69 3.91
CA GLN A 126 8.72 -11.36 4.46
C GLN A 126 8.74 -9.98 5.14
N ASN A 127 8.05 -9.00 4.54
CA ASN A 127 8.00 -7.65 5.07
C ASN A 127 6.89 -7.42 6.10
N SER A 128 6.20 -8.49 6.54
CA SER A 128 5.14 -8.43 7.55
C SER A 128 4.08 -7.37 7.26
N LEU A 129 3.73 -7.18 5.98
CA LEU A 129 2.72 -6.22 5.55
C LEU A 129 1.33 -6.85 5.38
N SER A 130 1.28 -8.17 5.49
CA SER A 130 0.07 -8.94 5.29
C SER A 130 -0.78 -8.96 6.55
N SER A 131 -1.85 -8.17 6.55
CA SER A 131 -3.06 -8.54 7.30
C SER A 131 -3.62 -9.81 6.67
N ASN A 132 -3.18 -10.99 7.12
CA ASN A 132 -3.68 -12.25 6.57
C ASN A 132 -5.06 -12.51 7.16
N ILE A 133 -6.07 -12.63 6.29
CA ILE A 133 -7.40 -13.10 6.69
C ILE A 133 -7.46 -14.60 6.38
N LEU A 134 -7.40 -15.43 7.41
CA LEU A 134 -7.55 -16.88 7.27
C LEU A 134 -9.03 -17.24 7.33
N LEU A 135 -9.54 -17.82 6.25
CA LEU A 135 -10.91 -18.33 6.13
C LEU A 135 -10.84 -19.86 6.10
N TYR A 136 -11.36 -20.52 7.13
CA TYR A 136 -11.43 -21.97 7.15
C TYR A 136 -12.70 -22.46 7.85
N LYS A 137 -13.13 -23.67 7.47
CA LYS A 137 -14.26 -24.36 8.09
C LYS A 137 -13.69 -25.37 9.09
N THR A 138 -14.11 -25.23 10.35
CA THR A 138 -13.72 -26.16 11.41
C THR A 138 -14.40 -27.51 11.22
N ALA A 139 -13.86 -28.57 11.83
CA ALA A 139 -14.49 -29.91 11.82
C ALA A 139 -15.92 -29.92 12.43
N GLN A 140 -16.26 -28.88 13.19
CA GLN A 140 -17.59 -28.66 13.80
C GLN A 140 -18.57 -27.96 12.85
N GLY A 141 -18.14 -27.61 11.64
CA GLY A 141 -18.98 -26.94 10.63
C GLY A 141 -19.03 -25.42 10.74
N GLU A 142 -18.42 -24.82 11.76
CA GLU A 142 -18.33 -23.37 11.93
C GLU A 142 -17.26 -22.77 11.00
N ALA A 143 -17.64 -21.74 10.25
CA ALA A 143 -16.70 -20.91 9.50
C ALA A 143 -16.01 -19.93 10.44
N ARG A 144 -14.68 -19.94 10.47
CA ARG A 144 -13.87 -19.00 11.27
C ARG A 144 -13.11 -18.05 10.36
N ILE A 145 -13.05 -16.79 10.80
CA ILE A 145 -12.34 -15.70 10.16
C ILE A 145 -11.30 -15.22 11.18
N GLU A 146 -10.04 -15.53 10.95
CA GLU A 146 -8.93 -15.04 11.77
C GLU A 146 -8.21 -13.92 11.01
N VAL A 147 -8.11 -12.75 11.64
CA VAL A 147 -7.38 -11.60 11.08
C VAL A 147 -6.04 -11.52 11.79
N ILE A 148 -4.98 -11.89 11.09
CA ILE A 148 -3.61 -11.82 11.60
C ILE A 148 -3.06 -10.44 11.26
N LEU A 149 -2.95 -9.58 12.26
CA LEU A 149 -2.31 -8.26 12.15
C LEU A 149 -0.89 -8.37 12.70
N ASN A 150 0.09 -7.99 11.88
CA ASN A 150 1.49 -7.70 12.22
C ASN A 150 1.94 -8.05 13.64
N SER A 151 2.60 -9.22 13.77
CA SER A 151 3.43 -9.64 14.93
C SER A 151 2.77 -9.69 16.33
N GLU A 152 1.51 -9.32 16.49
CA GLU A 152 0.75 -9.56 17.71
C GLU A 152 -0.49 -10.39 17.38
N THR A 153 -0.37 -11.70 17.55
CA THR A 153 -1.52 -12.61 17.47
C THR A 153 -2.36 -12.45 18.73
N PHE A 154 -3.42 -11.65 18.66
CA PHE A 154 -4.40 -11.58 19.75
C PHE A 154 -5.37 -12.76 19.64
N TRP A 155 -5.19 -13.73 20.53
CA TRP A 155 -6.18 -14.77 20.79
C TRP A 155 -7.21 -14.21 21.77
N MET A 156 -8.48 -14.14 21.36
CA MET A 156 -9.58 -13.85 22.28
C MET A 156 -10.60 -14.99 22.22
N SER A 157 -10.92 -15.57 23.37
CA SER A 157 -12.05 -16.47 23.55
C SER A 157 -13.37 -15.70 23.57
N LYS A 158 -14.49 -16.38 23.30
CA LYS A 158 -15.86 -15.80 23.34
C LYS A 158 -16.16 -15.09 24.67
N SER A 159 -15.55 -15.55 25.76
CA SER A 159 -15.61 -14.98 27.11
C SER A 159 -14.81 -13.68 27.28
N GLU A 160 -13.64 -13.55 26.65
CA GLU A 160 -12.78 -12.35 26.75
C GLU A 160 -13.33 -11.19 25.92
N TRP A 161 -14.01 -11.48 24.81
CA TRP A 161 -14.69 -10.46 24.00
C TRP A 161 -15.77 -9.71 24.78
N LEU A 162 -16.54 -10.42 25.60
CA LEU A 162 -17.58 -9.83 26.45
C LEU A 162 -16.99 -8.94 27.55
N ILE A 163 -15.82 -9.26 28.08
CA ILE A 163 -15.15 -8.46 29.13
C ILE A 163 -14.57 -7.16 28.54
N CYS A 164 -13.93 -7.22 27.38
CA CYS A 164 -13.41 -6.01 26.70
C CYS A 164 -14.54 -5.08 26.19
N SER A 165 -15.70 -5.65 25.84
CA SER A 165 -16.88 -4.85 25.43
C SER A 165 -17.44 -3.97 26.57
N GLY A 166 -17.16 -4.30 27.83
CA GLY A 166 -17.61 -3.53 28.99
C GLY A 166 -16.68 -2.38 29.41
N TRP A 167 -15.41 -2.38 28.99
CA TRP A 167 -14.40 -1.40 29.45
C TRP A 167 -13.95 -0.40 28.36
N MET A 168 -14.35 -0.58 27.10
CA MET A 168 -14.01 0.32 26.00
C MET A 168 -15.23 0.91 25.28
N CYS A 169 -16.14 1.57 26.01
CA CYS A 169 -17.34 2.18 25.41
C CYS A 169 -17.07 3.41 24.51
N GLY A 170 -15.85 3.95 24.44
CA GLY A 170 -15.56 5.18 23.68
C GLY A 170 -15.01 4.95 22.26
N LEU A 171 -13.80 4.37 22.16
CA LEU A 171 -13.10 4.23 20.87
C LEU A 171 -13.54 3.02 20.05
N LEU A 172 -14.04 1.96 20.70
CA LEU A 172 -14.38 0.72 20.01
C LEU A 172 -15.64 0.87 19.14
N ILE A 173 -16.55 1.79 19.46
CA ILE A 173 -17.77 2.05 18.67
C ILE A 173 -17.42 2.55 17.26
N ILE A 174 -16.41 3.40 17.11
CA ILE A 174 -16.03 3.94 15.79
C ILE A 174 -15.39 2.83 14.93
N ILE A 175 -14.58 1.96 15.54
CA ILE A 175 -13.95 0.83 14.87
C ILE A 175 -15.02 -0.23 14.52
N LEU A 176 -15.91 -0.58 15.44
CA LEU A 176 -17.04 -1.50 15.21
C LEU A 176 -18.03 -0.97 14.16
N VAL A 177 -18.34 0.33 14.12
CA VAL A 177 -19.23 0.90 13.11
C VAL A 177 -18.57 0.87 11.72
N ARG A 178 -17.26 1.10 11.62
CA ARG A 178 -16.55 0.90 10.34
C ARG A 178 -16.47 -0.56 9.95
N PHE A 179 -16.22 -1.46 10.90
CA PHE A 179 -16.09 -2.89 10.67
C PHE A 179 -17.42 -3.53 10.23
N THR A 180 -18.53 -3.21 10.91
CA THR A 180 -19.88 -3.67 10.55
C THR A 180 -20.33 -3.12 9.19
N LYS A 181 -19.98 -1.88 8.86
CA LYS A 181 -20.26 -1.30 7.54
C LYS A 181 -19.45 -1.98 6.43
N GLN A 182 -18.22 -2.38 6.70
CA GLN A 182 -17.37 -3.11 5.75
C GLN A 182 -17.84 -4.57 5.56
N GLU A 183 -18.28 -5.22 6.64
CA GLU A 183 -18.85 -6.57 6.61
C GLU A 183 -20.16 -6.63 5.81
N SER A 184 -21.04 -5.63 5.95
CA SER A 184 -22.29 -5.54 5.16
C SER A 184 -22.05 -5.29 3.67
N LEU A 185 -21.00 -4.55 3.31
CA LEU A 185 -20.58 -4.35 1.93
C LEU A 185 -20.02 -5.65 1.31
N LEU A 186 -19.20 -6.39 2.06
CA LEU A 186 -18.66 -7.68 1.64
C LEU A 186 -19.75 -8.74 1.48
N LYS A 187 -20.75 -8.78 2.38
CA LYS A 187 -21.91 -9.70 2.24
C LYS A 187 -22.76 -9.40 1.00
N ARG A 188 -22.94 -8.12 0.63
CA ARG A 188 -23.62 -7.74 -0.62
C ARG A 188 -22.82 -8.15 -1.85
N GLN A 189 -21.52 -7.89 -1.86
CA GLN A 189 -20.63 -8.25 -2.98
C GLN A 189 -20.53 -9.77 -3.20
N LEU A 190 -20.56 -10.56 -2.11
CA LEU A 190 -20.57 -12.03 -2.19
C LEU A 190 -21.94 -12.58 -2.62
N SER A 191 -23.03 -11.96 -2.18
CA SER A 191 -24.39 -12.30 -2.61
C SER A 191 -24.63 -12.02 -4.10
N GLU A 192 -24.01 -10.99 -4.66
CA GLU A 192 -24.11 -10.64 -6.09
C GLU A 192 -23.27 -11.54 -7.00
N LYS A 193 -22.24 -12.21 -6.45
CA LYS A 193 -21.36 -13.13 -7.21
C LYS A 193 -21.81 -14.59 -7.19
N LEU A 194 -22.68 -14.95 -6.25
CA LEU A 194 -23.17 -16.33 -6.04
C LEU A 194 -24.64 -16.50 -6.47
N GLY A 195 -25.24 -15.47 -7.07
CA GLY A 195 -26.58 -15.49 -7.67
C GLY A 195 -26.51 -15.49 -9.19
#